data_AF-A0A1F3SWU4-F1
#
_entry.id   AF-A0A1F3SWU4-F1
#
_cell.length_a   1.000
_cell.length_b   1.000
_cell.length_c   1.000
_cell.angle_alpha   90.00
_cell.angle_beta   90.00
_cell.angle_gamma   90.00
#
_symmetry.space_group_name_H-M   'P 1'
#
loop_
_entity.id
_entity.type
_entity.pdbx_description
1 polymer ?
#
loop_
_entity_poly.entity_id
_entity_poly.type
_entity_poly.pdbx_seq_one_letter_code
_entity_poly.pdbx_strand_id
1 'polypeptide(L)'
;MKNWYEDLEPRFRGFEGYYQILNLVSDLVKAKNISMTSPEDARDNCLRAIILLDYILADPKWKSQSVELFRLREVLASLTTTQPMATWNQAIDATLLMEPKAYRFFYNIKDES
;
A
#
# COMPACT_ATOMS: atom_id res chain seq x y z
N MET A 1 18.53 17.35 -3.10
CA MET A 1 17.83 16.53 -2.09
C MET A 1 18.76 15.40 -1.72
N LYS A 2 19.22 15.35 -0.45
CA LYS A 2 20.09 14.27 0.06
C LYS A 2 19.39 12.92 -0.22
N ASN A 3 20.13 11.91 -0.70
CA ASN A 3 19.69 10.59 -1.19
C ASN A 3 18.77 9.81 -0.24
N TRP A 4 17.55 10.30 -0.01
CA TRP A 4 16.56 9.67 0.87
C TRP A 4 16.08 8.32 0.32
N TYR A 5 16.20 8.15 -1.00
CA TYR A 5 15.82 6.95 -1.74
C TYR A 5 16.86 5.83 -1.70
N GLU A 6 18.16 6.12 -1.50
CA GLU A 6 19.21 5.07 -1.52
C GLU A 6 19.02 4.05 -0.38
N ASP A 7 18.60 4.50 0.80
CA ASP A 7 18.40 3.64 1.97
C ASP A 7 16.91 3.34 2.25
N LEU A 8 15.98 3.73 1.37
CA LEU A 8 14.55 3.59 1.66
C LEU A 8 14.13 2.12 1.69
N GLU A 9 14.52 1.34 0.68
CA GLU A 9 14.16 -0.09 0.60
C GLU A 9 14.71 -0.91 1.79
N PRO A 10 16.01 -0.82 2.15
CA PRO A 10 16.53 -1.60 3.29
C PRO A 10 15.88 -1.22 4.62
N ARG A 11 15.61 0.07 4.85
CA ARG A 11 14.90 0.55 6.06
C ARG A 11 13.47 0.02 6.09
N PHE A 12 12.77 0.09 4.96
CA PHE A 12 11.39 -0.37 4.84
C PHE A 12 11.29 -1.89 5.04
N ARG A 13 12.27 -2.66 4.54
CA ARG A 13 12.40 -4.10 4.78
C ARG A 13 12.59 -4.46 6.26
N GLY A 14 13.17 -3.56 7.05
CA GLY A 14 13.36 -3.74 8.50
C GLY A 14 12.06 -3.72 9.31
N PHE A 15 10.96 -3.21 8.75
CA PHE A 15 9.68 -3.15 9.44
C PHE A 15 8.98 -4.52 9.51
N GLU A 16 8.18 -4.72 10.57
CA GLU A 16 7.20 -5.81 10.63
C GLU A 16 6.20 -5.67 9.47
N GLY A 17 5.69 -6.79 8.96
CA GLY A 17 4.81 -6.81 7.79
C GLY A 17 3.60 -5.89 7.93
N TYR A 18 2.97 -5.86 9.11
CA TYR A 18 1.82 -4.98 9.34
C TYR A 18 2.16 -3.49 9.21
N TYR A 19 3.34 -3.05 9.64
CA TYR A 19 3.78 -1.67 9.46
C TYR A 19 4.06 -1.36 7.98
N GLN A 20 4.61 -2.31 7.22
CA GLN A 20 4.80 -2.13 5.78
C GLN A 20 3.45 -1.89 5.07
N ILE A 21 2.43 -2.70 5.41
CA ILE A 21 1.06 -2.54 4.89
C ILE A 21 0.43 -1.21 5.33
N LEU A 22 0.53 -0.83 6.60
CA LEU A 22 -0.04 0.43 7.09
C LEU A 22 0.58 1.67 6.44
N ASN A 23 1.89 1.65 6.15
CA ASN A 23 2.55 2.76 5.45
C ASN A 23 2.04 2.87 4.00
N LEU A 24 1.91 1.75 3.30
CA LEU A 24 1.30 1.71 1.96
C LEU A 24 -0.13 2.26 2.00
N VAL A 25 -0.96 1.78 2.93
CA VAL A 25 -2.36 2.22 3.09
C VAL A 25 -2.45 3.71 3.42
N SER A 26 -1.51 4.26 4.18
CA SER A 26 -1.47 5.71 4.47
C SER A 26 -1.42 6.54 3.19
N ASP A 27 -0.60 6.15 2.22
CA ASP A 27 -0.49 6.86 0.94
C ASP A 27 -1.72 6.65 0.05
N LEU A 28 -2.35 5.46 0.08
CA LEU A 28 -3.64 5.24 -0.60
C LEU A 28 -4.77 6.09 -0.01
N VAL A 29 -4.83 6.23 1.32
CA VAL A 29 -5.82 7.08 2.00
C VAL A 29 -5.62 8.55 1.65
N LYS A 30 -4.37 9.03 1.61
CA LYS A 30 -4.06 10.39 1.13
C LYS A 30 -4.52 10.58 -0.32
N ALA A 31 -4.16 9.65 -1.21
CA ALA A 31 -4.55 9.68 -2.62
C ALA A 31 -6.07 9.76 -2.78
N LYS A 32 -6.81 8.90 -2.08
CA LYS A 32 -8.28 8.91 -2.02
C LYS A 32 -8.82 10.29 -1.61
N ASN A 33 -8.32 10.83 -0.50
CA ASN A 33 -8.87 12.05 0.10
C ASN A 33 -8.67 13.30 -0.77
N ILE A 34 -7.60 13.34 -1.57
CA ILE A 34 -7.29 14.47 -2.45
C ILE A 34 -7.67 14.24 -3.92
N SER A 35 -8.14 13.04 -4.28
CA SER A 35 -8.42 12.65 -5.68
C SER A 35 -9.37 13.58 -6.44
N MET A 36 -10.34 14.19 -5.74
CA MET A 36 -11.30 15.11 -6.35
C MET A 36 -10.79 16.55 -6.46
N THR A 37 -9.83 16.93 -5.61
CA THR A 37 -9.36 18.33 -5.50
C THR A 37 -8.00 18.54 -6.16
N SER A 38 -7.14 17.52 -6.15
CA SER A 38 -5.83 17.53 -6.78
C SER A 38 -5.52 16.14 -7.38
N PRO A 39 -5.99 15.87 -8.63
CA PRO A 39 -5.80 14.57 -9.28
C PRO A 39 -4.32 14.19 -9.47
N GLU A 40 -3.45 15.15 -9.76
CA GLU A 40 -2.01 14.89 -9.92
C GLU A 40 -1.36 14.50 -8.59
N ASP A 41 -1.66 15.20 -7.49
CA ASP A 41 -1.13 14.81 -6.17
C ASP A 41 -1.69 13.44 -5.74
N ALA A 42 -2.94 13.13 -6.08
CA ALA A 42 -3.51 11.82 -5.82
C ALA A 42 -2.77 10.72 -6.58
N ARG A 43 -2.44 10.98 -7.85
CA ARG A 43 -1.62 10.08 -8.66
C ARG A 43 -0.24 9.87 -8.02
N ASP A 44 0.43 10.93 -7.59
CA ASP A 44 1.74 10.85 -6.94
C ASP A 44 1.72 10.02 -5.66
N ASN A 45 0.70 10.19 -4.81
CA ASN A 45 0.54 9.37 -3.61
C ASN A 45 0.24 7.90 -3.95
N CYS A 46 -0.55 7.64 -5.00
CA CYS A 46 -0.80 6.28 -5.47
C CYS A 46 0.49 5.62 -6.03
N LEU A 47 1.32 6.37 -6.76
CA LEU A 47 2.62 5.88 -7.23
C LEU A 47 3.58 5.57 -6.07
N ARG A 48 3.57 6.38 -4.99
CA ARG A 48 4.34 6.07 -3.77
C ARG A 48 3.87 4.77 -3.12
N ALA A 49 2.56 4.56 -3.02
CA ALA A 49 2.00 3.29 -2.55
C ALA A 49 2.48 2.10 -3.40
N ILE A 50 2.53 2.24 -4.73
CA ILE A 50 3.05 1.18 -5.63
C ILE A 50 4.55 0.93 -5.39
N ILE A 51 5.36 1.98 -5.17
CA ILE A 51 6.78 1.82 -4.83
C ILE A 51 6.95 1.05 -3.52
N LEU A 52 6.15 1.36 -2.50
CA LEU A 52 6.17 0.61 -1.24
C LEU A 52 5.75 -0.85 -1.44
N LEU A 53 4.75 -1.11 -2.30
CA LEU A 53 4.35 -2.46 -2.67
C LEU A 53 5.48 -3.22 -3.40
N ASP A 54 6.25 -2.54 -4.25
CA ASP A 54 7.41 -3.14 -4.92
C ASP A 54 8.50 -3.53 -3.91
N TYR A 55 8.69 -2.74 -2.84
CA TYR A 55 9.57 -3.13 -1.73
C TYR A 55 9.03 -4.31 -0.92
N ILE A 56 7.71 -4.41 -0.73
CA ILE A 56 7.05 -5.57 -0.11
C ILE A 56 7.27 -6.83 -0.95
N LEU A 57 7.08 -6.73 -2.27
CA LEU A 57 7.30 -7.82 -3.23
C LEU A 57 8.75 -8.32 -3.24
N ALA A 58 9.72 -7.41 -3.07
CA ALA A 58 11.14 -7.74 -2.99
C ALA A 58 11.57 -8.35 -1.63
N ASP A 59 10.74 -8.23 -0.59
CA ASP A 59 11.05 -8.69 0.75
C ASP A 59 10.71 -10.20 0.91
N PRO A 60 11.70 -11.08 1.23
CA PRO A 60 11.50 -12.51 1.30
C PRO A 60 10.38 -12.97 2.24
N LYS A 61 10.01 -12.18 3.26
CA LYS A 61 8.94 -12.54 4.21
C LYS A 61 7.56 -12.62 3.54
N TRP A 62 7.39 -12.00 2.37
CA TRP A 62 6.14 -11.97 1.62
C TRP A 62 6.06 -13.00 0.49
N LYS A 63 7.09 -13.82 0.31
CA LYS A 63 7.20 -14.76 -0.83
C LYS A 63 5.98 -15.68 -0.97
N SER A 64 5.38 -16.11 0.15
CA SER A 64 4.18 -16.96 0.17
C SER A 64 2.91 -16.29 -0.37
N GLN A 65 2.88 -14.96 -0.42
CA GLN A 65 1.73 -14.16 -0.88
C GLN A 65 2.04 -13.38 -2.17
N SER A 66 3.12 -13.76 -2.88
CA SER A 66 3.63 -13.01 -4.03
C SER A 66 2.61 -12.86 -5.15
N VAL A 67 1.80 -13.89 -5.42
CA VAL A 67 0.75 -13.86 -6.46
C VAL A 67 -0.32 -12.83 -6.12
N GLU A 68 -0.80 -12.82 -4.87
CA GLU A 68 -1.78 -11.87 -4.36
C GLU A 68 -1.24 -10.44 -4.39
N LEU A 69 0.04 -10.25 -4.03
CA LEU A 69 0.70 -8.94 -4.10
C LEU A 69 0.88 -8.44 -5.54
N PHE A 70 1.16 -9.31 -6.51
CA PHE A 70 1.18 -8.91 -7.93
C PHE A 70 -0.19 -8.49 -8.43
N ARG A 71 -1.26 -9.21 -8.07
CA ARG A 71 -2.64 -8.81 -8.38
C ARG A 71 -2.99 -7.47 -7.73
N LEU A 72 -2.61 -7.29 -6.47
CA LEU A 72 -2.81 -6.02 -5.78
C LEU A 72 -2.09 -4.88 -6.53
N ARG A 73 -0.87 -5.12 -7.01
CA ARG A 73 -0.11 -4.13 -7.79
C ARG A 73 -0.85 -3.70 -9.06
N GLU A 74 -1.46 -4.64 -9.79
CA GLU A 74 -2.29 -4.33 -10.96
C GLU A 74 -3.52 -3.49 -10.58
N VAL A 75 -4.20 -3.85 -9.48
CA VAL A 75 -5.32 -3.08 -8.94
C VAL A 75 -4.89 -1.66 -8.59
N LEU A 76 -3.78 -1.48 -7.86
CA LEU A 76 -3.28 -0.14 -7.49
C LEU A 76 -2.88 0.67 -8.73
N ALA A 77 -2.18 0.07 -9.69
CA ALA A 77 -1.81 0.74 -10.93
C ALA A 77 -3.04 1.23 -11.70
N SER A 78 -4.12 0.44 -11.73
CA SER A 78 -5.36 0.79 -12.42
C SER A 78 -6.03 2.06 -11.86
N LEU A 79 -5.82 2.39 -10.58
CA LEU A 79 -6.37 3.60 -9.94
C LEU A 79 -5.82 4.90 -10.56
N THR A 80 -4.69 4.82 -11.26
CA THR A 80 -4.08 5.97 -11.96
C THR A 80 -4.54 6.11 -13.41
N THR A 81 -5.48 5.27 -13.85
CA THR A 81 -6.01 5.24 -15.22
C THR A 81 -7.45 5.76 -15.28
N THR A 82 -7.96 6.00 -16.48
CA THR A 82 -9.34 6.49 -16.69
C THR A 82 -10.41 5.44 -16.37
N GLN A 83 -10.07 4.16 -16.29
CA GLN A 83 -10.99 3.05 -16.02
C GLN A 83 -10.39 2.12 -14.96
N PRO A 84 -10.48 2.49 -13.67
CA PRO A 84 -9.90 1.71 -12.60
C PRO A 84 -10.63 0.38 -12.40
N MET A 85 -9.86 -0.68 -12.10
CA MET A 85 -10.40 -2.03 -11.84
C MET A 85 -11.13 -2.11 -10.49
N ALA A 86 -10.87 -1.16 -9.60
CA ALA A 86 -11.45 -1.09 -8.26
C ALA A 86 -11.63 0.37 -7.83
N THR A 87 -12.49 0.59 -6.84
CA THR A 87 -12.55 1.87 -6.11
C THR A 87 -11.38 1.99 -5.12
N TRP A 88 -11.08 3.22 -4.68
CA TRP A 88 -10.09 3.46 -3.63
C TRP A 88 -10.33 2.63 -2.36
N ASN A 89 -11.59 2.51 -1.92
CA ASN A 89 -11.93 1.72 -0.73
C ASN A 89 -11.63 0.24 -0.94
N GLN A 90 -12.05 -0.33 -2.07
CA GLN A 90 -11.77 -1.73 -2.39
C GLN A 90 -10.27 -2.01 -2.44
N ALA A 91 -9.46 -1.09 -3.00
CA ALA A 91 -8.01 -1.22 -3.02
C ALA A 91 -7.38 -1.11 -1.62
N ILE A 92 -7.85 -0.20 -0.78
CA ILE A 92 -7.41 -0.06 0.61
C ILE A 92 -7.72 -1.33 1.40
N ASP A 93 -8.96 -1.82 1.31
CA ASP A 93 -9.42 -3.01 2.03
C ASP A 93 -8.62 -4.26 1.57
N ALA A 94 -8.43 -4.43 0.26
CA ALA A 94 -7.62 -5.51 -0.29
C ALA A 94 -6.17 -5.45 0.20
N THR A 95 -5.60 -4.24 0.33
CA THR A 95 -4.25 -4.07 0.85
C THR A 95 -4.16 -4.44 2.34
N LEU A 96 -5.13 -4.04 3.14
CA LEU A 96 -5.19 -4.38 4.57
C LEU A 96 -5.31 -5.88 4.80
N LEU A 97 -6.03 -6.60 3.93
CA LEU A 97 -6.22 -8.05 4.03
C LEU A 97 -4.94 -8.88 3.79
N MET A 98 -3.88 -8.27 3.25
CA MET A 98 -2.55 -8.93 3.13
C MET A 98 -1.90 -9.19 4.50
N GLU A 99 -2.30 -8.44 5.54
CA GLU A 99 -1.86 -8.68 6.92
C GLU A 99 -3.03 -8.50 7.90
N PRO A 100 -3.61 -9.60 8.43
CA PRO A 100 -4.61 -9.56 9.50
C PRO A 100 -4.35 -8.55 10.64
N LYS A 101 -3.12 -8.41 11.13
CA LYS A 101 -2.77 -7.44 12.18
C LYS A 101 -2.91 -6.00 11.69
N ALA A 102 -2.57 -5.70 10.43
CA ALA A 102 -2.77 -4.38 9.84
C ALA A 102 -4.27 -4.08 9.69
N TYR A 103 -5.06 -5.05 9.21
CA TYR A 103 -6.51 -4.94 9.13
C TYR A 103 -7.13 -4.62 10.50
N ARG A 104 -6.81 -5.41 11.54
CA ARG A 104 -7.31 -5.18 12.90
C ARG A 104 -6.91 -3.83 13.45
N PHE A 105 -5.65 -3.44 13.26
CA PHE A 105 -5.15 -2.14 13.71
C PHE A 105 -5.90 -0.98 13.04
N PHE A 106 -6.09 -1.04 11.71
CA PHE A 106 -6.74 0.03 10.95
C PHE A 106 -8.20 0.24 11.38
N TYR A 107 -8.94 -0.84 11.63
CA TYR A 107 -10.34 -0.78 12.07
C TYR A 107 -10.53 -0.72 13.59
N ASN A 108 -9.44 -0.61 14.38
CA ASN A 108 -9.47 -0.64 15.84
C ASN A 108 -10.21 -1.86 16.42
N ILE A 109 -10.07 -3.03 15.79
CA ILE A 109 -10.69 -4.27 16.25
C ILE A 109 -9.82 -4.81 17.40
N LYS A 110 -10.41 -4.96 18.59
CA LYS A 110 -9.74 -5.56 19.75
C LYS A 110 -9.67 -7.07 19.59
N ASP A 111 -8.51 -7.66 19.89
CA ASP A 111 -8.41 -9.11 20.04
C ASP A 111 -9.18 -9.51 21.32
N GLU A 112 -10.21 -10.35 21.16
CA GLU A 112 -10.81 -11.04 22.31
C GLU A 112 -9.83 -12.14 22.73
N SER A 113 -9.08 -11.86 23.80
CA SER A 113 -8.17 -12.79 24.47
C SER A 113 -8.90 -13.77 25.37
#